data_AF-A0A6B2USG9-F1
#
_entry.id   AF-A0A6B2USG9-F1
#
_cell.length_a   1.000
_cell.length_b   1.000
_cell.length_c   1.000
_cell.angle_alpha   90.00
_cell.angle_beta   90.00
_cell.angle_gamma   90.00
#
_symmetry.space_group_name_H-M   'P 1'
#
loop_
_entity.id
_entity.type
_entity.pdbx_description
1 polymer ?
#
loop_
_entity_poly.entity_id
_entity_poly.type
_entity_poly.pdbx_seq_one_letter_code
_entity_poly.pdbx_strand_id
1 'polypeptide(L)'
;PSTAPPAAWAAAGAAVRRLHEAPLPPWPGRTPEALAAEVERECAALLAGGLLSAELVARGREAADAVLRPWTPVFTHGDLQSAHVFTEGDEVTGIIDWSEAAPGDAMFDLAILTLGHEEHLAEVVAGYGDGVDTGIVRAWWAVRGLLAVRWLVEHGFDPYAPGCEVDVLRAAR
;
A
#
# COMPACT_ATOMS: atom_id res chain seq x y z
N PRO A 1 -16.40 1.14 6.21
CA PRO A 1 -15.60 1.22 7.46
C PRO A 1 -15.36 -0.17 8.04
N SER A 2 -14.14 -0.46 8.51
CA SER A 2 -13.82 -1.71 9.19
C SER A 2 -14.51 -1.77 10.56
N THR A 3 -14.92 -2.96 10.98
CA THR A 3 -15.46 -3.20 12.33
C THR A 3 -14.40 -3.76 13.30
N ALA A 4 -13.15 -3.92 12.83
CA ALA A 4 -12.06 -4.43 13.66
C ALA A 4 -11.70 -3.40 14.76
N PRO A 5 -11.45 -3.85 15.99
CA PRO A 5 -11.07 -2.93 17.07
C PRO A 5 -9.66 -2.36 16.84
N PRO A 6 -9.33 -1.17 17.40
CA PRO A 6 -7.98 -0.59 17.33
C PRO A 6 -6.84 -1.55 17.71
N ALA A 7 -7.07 -2.41 18.71
CA ALA A 7 -6.08 -3.41 19.13
C ALA A 7 -5.74 -4.43 18.03
N ALA A 8 -6.70 -4.80 17.17
CA ALA A 8 -6.48 -5.72 16.06
C ALA A 8 -5.56 -5.10 14.99
N TRP A 9 -5.67 -3.79 14.75
CA TRP A 9 -4.78 -3.06 13.85
C TRP A 9 -3.35 -2.97 14.40
N ALA A 10 -3.20 -2.75 15.71
CA ALA A 10 -1.89 -2.85 16.35
C ALA A 10 -1.31 -4.27 16.27
N ALA A 11 -2.13 -5.31 16.47
CA ALA A 11 -1.70 -6.69 16.30
C ALA A 11 -1.27 -7.00 14.86
N ALA A 12 -1.99 -6.47 13.86
CA ALA A 12 -1.60 -6.53 12.46
C ALA A 12 -0.23 -5.87 12.22
N GLY A 13 -0.01 -4.66 12.76
CA GLY A 13 1.30 -4.00 12.70
C GLY A 13 2.44 -4.85 13.29
N ALA A 14 2.20 -5.50 14.44
CA ALA A 14 3.18 -6.39 15.05
C ALA A 14 3.46 -7.65 14.21
N ALA A 15 2.42 -8.23 13.58
CA ALA A 15 2.56 -9.36 12.67
C ALA A 15 3.37 -8.98 11.41
N VAL A 16 3.14 -7.79 10.86
CA VAL A 16 3.90 -7.27 9.72
C VAL A 16 5.36 -7.00 10.09
N ARG A 17 5.66 -6.46 11.28
CA ARG A 17 7.05 -6.35 11.75
C ARG A 17 7.73 -7.72 11.75
N ARG A 18 7.08 -8.74 12.32
CA ARG A 18 7.63 -10.10 12.37
C ARG A 18 7.91 -10.68 10.98
N LEU A 19 7.03 -10.39 10.02
CA LEU A 19 7.24 -10.75 8.62
C LEU A 19 8.48 -10.03 8.05
N HIS A 20 8.58 -8.72 8.24
CA HIS A 20 9.70 -7.92 7.72
C HIS A 20 11.05 -8.25 8.35
N GLU A 21 11.08 -8.77 9.57
CA GLU A 21 12.27 -9.28 10.25
C GLU A 21 12.69 -10.69 9.78
N ALA A 22 11.86 -11.36 8.99
CA ALA A 22 12.20 -12.67 8.45
C ALA A 22 13.31 -12.58 7.38
N PRO A 23 14.06 -13.68 7.14
CA PRO A 23 15.04 -13.73 6.08
C PRO A 23 14.43 -13.41 4.71
N LEU A 24 15.18 -12.70 3.87
CA LEU A 24 14.74 -12.42 2.51
C LEU A 24 14.58 -13.72 1.71
N PRO A 25 13.51 -13.85 0.92
CA PRO A 25 13.37 -14.97 0.00
C PRO A 25 14.42 -14.89 -1.12
N PRO A 26 14.74 -16.01 -1.77
CA PRO A 26 15.82 -16.08 -2.76
C PRO A 26 15.45 -15.53 -4.15
N TRP A 27 14.18 -15.18 -4.39
CA TRP A 27 13.71 -14.63 -5.67
C TRP A 27 13.77 -13.09 -5.67
N PRO A 28 13.88 -12.46 -6.85
CA PRO A 28 13.94 -11.00 -6.94
C PRO A 28 12.61 -10.37 -6.56
N GLY A 29 12.68 -9.13 -6.08
CA GLY A 29 11.53 -8.27 -5.87
C GLY A 29 11.56 -7.01 -6.75
N ARG A 30 10.58 -6.14 -6.55
CA ARG A 30 10.48 -4.87 -7.28
C ARG A 30 11.64 -3.94 -6.89
N THR A 31 12.24 -3.26 -7.87
CA THR A 31 13.26 -2.22 -7.63
C THR A 31 12.68 -0.81 -7.77
N PRO A 32 13.32 0.22 -7.21
CA PRO A 32 12.90 1.62 -7.40
C PRO A 32 12.83 2.00 -8.88
N GLU A 33 13.76 1.53 -9.72
CA GLU A 33 13.80 1.85 -11.14
C GLU A 33 12.65 1.19 -11.90
N ALA A 34 12.34 -0.07 -11.59
CA ALA A 34 11.21 -0.77 -12.18
C ALA A 34 9.88 -0.09 -11.80
N LEU A 35 9.75 0.33 -10.54
CA LEU A 35 8.62 1.09 -10.04
C LEU A 35 8.47 2.45 -10.72
N ALA A 36 9.56 3.19 -10.90
CA ALA A 36 9.54 4.49 -11.57
C ALA A 36 9.03 4.36 -13.01
N ALA A 37 9.51 3.35 -13.74
CA ALA A 37 9.05 3.07 -15.09
C ALA A 37 7.57 2.63 -15.11
N GLU A 38 7.10 1.89 -14.10
CA GLU A 38 5.69 1.50 -13.95
C GLU A 38 4.79 2.71 -13.72
N VAL A 39 5.15 3.58 -12.77
CA VAL A 39 4.44 4.83 -12.48
C VAL A 39 4.34 5.72 -13.73
N GLU A 40 5.43 5.89 -14.47
CA GLU A 40 5.43 6.71 -15.70
C GLU A 40 4.45 6.15 -16.75
N ARG A 41 4.49 4.83 -17.00
CA ARG A 41 3.59 4.18 -17.95
C ARG A 41 2.13 4.30 -17.53
N GLU A 42 1.83 4.04 -16.26
CA GLU A 42 0.46 4.14 -15.74
C GLU A 42 -0.06 5.58 -15.80
N CYS A 43 0.74 6.57 -15.41
CA CYS A 43 0.35 7.98 -15.52
C CYS A 43 0.00 8.36 -16.97
N ALA A 44 0.81 7.95 -17.94
CA ALA A 44 0.53 8.21 -19.35
C ALA A 44 -0.78 7.55 -19.82
N ALA A 45 -1.01 6.30 -19.42
CA ALA A 45 -2.21 5.55 -19.77
C ALA A 45 -3.49 6.14 -19.13
N LEU A 46 -3.42 6.54 -17.86
CA LEU A 46 -4.54 7.16 -17.13
C LEU A 46 -4.98 8.47 -17.78
N LEU A 47 -4.03 9.30 -18.23
CA LEU A 47 -4.32 10.54 -18.95
C LEU A 47 -4.89 10.28 -20.33
N ALA A 48 -4.27 9.38 -21.10
CA ALA A 48 -4.71 9.04 -22.45
C ALA A 48 -6.12 8.43 -22.47
N GLY A 49 -6.45 7.62 -21.47
CA GLY A 49 -7.78 7.02 -21.30
C GLY A 49 -8.81 7.93 -20.63
N GLY A 50 -8.40 9.12 -20.15
CA GLY A 50 -9.29 10.02 -19.40
C GLY A 50 -9.80 9.43 -18.08
N LEU A 51 -9.06 8.47 -17.51
CA LEU A 51 -9.46 7.73 -16.30
C LEU A 51 -9.26 8.55 -15.03
N LEU A 52 -8.27 9.44 -15.02
CA LEU A 52 -8.01 10.44 -13.97
C LEU A 52 -7.77 11.82 -14.58
N SER A 53 -8.01 12.87 -13.81
CA SER A 53 -7.65 14.24 -14.20
C SER A 53 -6.13 14.44 -14.19
N ALA A 54 -5.66 15.40 -14.99
CA ALA A 54 -4.24 15.79 -15.00
C ALA A 54 -3.74 16.24 -13.62
N GLU A 55 -4.60 16.89 -12.84
CA GLU A 55 -4.31 17.32 -11.48
C GLU A 55 -4.07 16.12 -10.54
N LEU A 56 -4.94 15.11 -10.58
CA LEU A 56 -4.79 13.91 -9.73
C LEU A 56 -3.55 13.10 -10.12
N VAL A 57 -3.27 12.97 -11.42
CA VAL A 57 -2.05 12.31 -11.89
C VAL A 57 -0.80 13.07 -11.45
N ALA A 58 -0.78 14.40 -11.59
CA ALA A 58 0.35 15.22 -11.15
C ALA A 58 0.61 15.06 -9.65
N ARG A 59 -0.44 15.09 -8.83
CA ARG A 59 -0.33 14.88 -7.38
C ARG A 59 0.21 13.50 -7.00
N GLY A 60 -0.28 12.44 -7.65
CA GLY A 60 0.25 11.10 -7.41
C GLY A 60 1.72 10.96 -7.83
N ARG A 61 2.15 11.67 -8.89
CA ARG A 61 3.55 11.72 -9.32
C ARG A 61 4.45 12.46 -8.34
N GLU A 62 3.97 13.58 -7.78
CA GLU A 62 4.71 14.30 -6.74
C GLU A 62 4.96 13.40 -5.51
N ALA A 63 3.97 12.60 -5.12
CA ALA A 63 4.13 11.61 -4.06
C ALA A 63 5.14 10.50 -4.44
N ALA A 64 5.26 10.15 -5.72
CA ALA A 64 6.17 9.09 -6.16
C ALA A 64 7.63 9.37 -5.82
N ASP A 65 8.08 10.63 -5.78
CA ASP A 65 9.46 10.97 -5.44
C ASP A 65 9.87 10.45 -4.05
N ALA A 66 8.96 10.49 -3.06
CA ALA A 66 9.20 9.94 -1.73
C ALA A 66 9.23 8.39 -1.74
N VAL A 67 8.41 7.76 -2.57
CA VAL A 67 8.37 6.30 -2.71
C VAL A 67 9.62 5.77 -3.41
N LEU A 68 10.11 6.46 -4.44
CA LEU A 68 11.22 6.05 -5.30
C LEU A 68 12.62 6.22 -4.69
N ARG A 69 12.70 6.70 -3.45
CA ARG A 69 13.94 6.69 -2.66
C ARG A 69 14.54 5.28 -2.59
N PRO A 70 15.85 5.14 -2.36
CA PRO A 70 16.43 3.84 -1.99
C PRO A 70 15.84 3.31 -0.67
N TRP A 71 15.55 2.01 -0.60
CA TRP A 71 15.15 1.33 0.64
C TRP A 71 16.02 0.10 0.91
N THR A 72 16.12 -0.29 2.18
CA THR A 72 16.65 -1.61 2.55
C THR A 72 15.52 -2.63 2.39
N PRO A 73 15.67 -3.66 1.54
CA PRO A 73 14.60 -4.61 1.29
C PRO A 73 14.31 -5.46 2.53
N VAL A 74 13.02 -5.70 2.78
CA VAL A 74 12.50 -6.68 3.74
C VAL A 74 11.67 -7.73 3.01
N PHE A 75 11.34 -8.85 3.64
CA PHE A 75 10.38 -9.79 3.05
C PHE A 75 8.97 -9.21 3.18
N THR A 76 8.42 -8.68 2.09
CA THR A 76 7.06 -8.10 2.04
C THR A 76 6.05 -9.12 1.54
N HIS A 77 4.81 -8.97 1.97
CA HIS A 77 3.63 -9.69 1.48
C HIS A 77 3.26 -9.28 0.04
N GLY A 78 3.36 -7.99 -0.31
CA GLY A 78 3.18 -7.52 -1.69
C GLY A 78 1.73 -7.25 -2.14
N ASP A 79 0.74 -7.79 -1.44
CA ASP A 79 -0.68 -7.40 -1.57
C ASP A 79 -1.41 -7.45 -0.22
N LEU A 80 -0.86 -6.79 0.80
CA LEU A 80 -1.37 -6.91 2.18
C LEU A 80 -2.63 -6.07 2.41
N GLN A 81 -3.73 -6.39 1.73
CA GLN A 81 -5.01 -5.74 1.95
C GLN A 81 -5.59 -6.14 3.32
N SER A 82 -6.38 -5.27 3.94
CA SER A 82 -7.02 -5.57 5.24
C SER A 82 -7.87 -6.84 5.19
N ALA A 83 -8.47 -7.16 4.04
CA ALA A 83 -9.23 -8.39 3.79
C ALA A 83 -8.38 -9.68 3.83
N HIS A 84 -7.05 -9.57 3.74
CA HIS A 84 -6.13 -10.70 3.79
C HIS A 84 -5.63 -11.02 5.20
N VAL A 85 -5.99 -10.20 6.19
CA VAL A 85 -5.58 -10.38 7.59
C VAL A 85 -6.76 -10.88 8.41
N PHE A 86 -6.60 -12.06 9.00
CA PHE A 86 -7.59 -12.68 9.87
C PHE A 86 -7.21 -12.50 11.32
N THR A 87 -8.20 -12.15 12.14
CA THR A 87 -8.01 -11.90 13.56
C THR A 87 -9.06 -12.61 14.41
N GLU A 88 -8.66 -13.06 15.60
CA GLU A 88 -9.56 -13.44 16.68
C GLU A 88 -9.30 -12.51 17.87
N GLY A 89 -10.24 -11.60 18.14
CA GLY A 89 -10.03 -10.54 19.12
C GLY A 89 -8.91 -9.57 18.70
N ASP A 90 -7.84 -9.53 19.49
CA ASP A 90 -6.62 -8.75 19.27
C ASP A 90 -5.43 -9.61 18.81
N GLU A 91 -5.68 -10.84 18.35
CA GLU A 91 -4.65 -11.73 17.81
C GLU A 91 -4.82 -11.91 16.30
N VAL A 92 -3.73 -11.76 15.54
CA VAL A 92 -3.68 -12.14 14.13
C VAL A 92 -3.50 -13.65 14.03
N THR A 93 -4.49 -14.33 13.44
CA THR A 93 -4.52 -15.79 13.33
C THR A 93 -4.13 -16.29 11.94
N GLY A 94 -4.13 -15.41 10.93
CA GLY A 94 -3.71 -15.78 9.59
C GLY A 94 -3.53 -14.59 8.66
N ILE A 95 -2.63 -14.76 7.70
CA ILE A 95 -2.46 -13.88 6.54
C ILE A 95 -2.48 -14.77 5.31
N ILE A 96 -3.25 -14.40 4.28
CA ILE A 96 -3.44 -15.18 3.06
C ILE A 96 -3.02 -14.38 1.82
N ASP A 97 -2.99 -15.06 0.67
CA ASP A 97 -2.69 -14.49 -0.65
C ASP A 97 -1.24 -13.99 -0.85
N TRP A 98 -0.31 -14.89 -0.58
CA TRP A 98 1.15 -14.65 -0.65
C TRP A 98 1.73 -14.67 -2.07
N SER A 99 0.89 -14.55 -3.10
CA SER A 99 1.33 -14.69 -4.50
C SER A 99 2.32 -13.61 -4.93
N GLU A 100 2.20 -12.41 -4.35
CA GLU A 100 3.05 -11.24 -4.62
C GLU A 100 4.24 -11.10 -3.65
N ALA A 101 4.44 -12.07 -2.75
CA ALA A 101 5.42 -11.96 -1.69
C ALA A 101 6.86 -11.97 -2.23
N ALA A 102 7.66 -10.97 -1.87
CA ALA A 102 8.99 -10.76 -2.43
C ALA A 102 9.82 -9.81 -1.54
N PRO A 103 11.13 -9.60 -1.82
CA PRO A 103 11.88 -8.51 -1.23
C PRO A 103 11.29 -7.15 -1.66
N GLY A 104 11.02 -6.25 -0.71
CA GLY A 104 10.32 -4.99 -1.02
C GLY A 104 10.54 -3.88 0.01
N ASP A 105 9.86 -2.75 -0.19
CA ASP A 105 9.83 -1.64 0.77
C ASP A 105 8.85 -1.98 1.91
N ALA A 106 9.33 -1.97 3.15
CA ALA A 106 8.49 -2.21 4.33
C ALA A 106 7.28 -1.27 4.41
N MET A 107 7.43 -0.02 3.95
CA MET A 107 6.34 0.96 4.01
C MET A 107 5.19 0.62 3.06
N PHE A 108 5.45 -0.18 2.02
CA PHE A 108 4.44 -0.60 1.06
C PHE A 108 3.36 -1.46 1.73
N ASP A 109 3.74 -2.53 2.44
CA ASP A 109 2.77 -3.40 3.11
C ASP A 109 1.94 -2.63 4.15
N LEU A 110 2.56 -1.72 4.91
CA LEU A 110 1.85 -0.86 5.86
C LEU A 110 0.84 0.06 5.16
N ALA A 111 1.21 0.61 4.00
CA ALA A 111 0.33 1.42 3.19
C ALA A 111 -0.85 0.61 2.64
N ILE A 112 -0.62 -0.58 2.08
CA ILE A 112 -1.71 -1.40 1.52
C ILE A 112 -2.66 -1.88 2.62
N LEU A 113 -2.13 -2.25 3.79
CA LEU A 113 -2.94 -2.66 4.93
C LEU A 113 -3.90 -1.57 5.39
N THR A 114 -3.45 -0.31 5.32
CA THR A 114 -4.19 0.86 5.79
C THR A 114 -4.88 1.65 4.67
N LEU A 115 -4.85 1.15 3.43
CA LEU A 115 -5.49 1.79 2.28
C LEU A 115 -7.02 1.80 2.49
N GLY A 116 -7.65 2.98 2.44
CA GLY A 116 -9.07 3.16 2.77
C GLY A 116 -9.41 3.03 4.25
N HIS A 117 -8.39 2.94 5.12
CA HIS A 117 -8.46 2.78 6.58
C HIS A 117 -7.43 3.68 7.26
N GLU A 118 -7.28 4.90 6.77
CA GLU A 118 -6.23 5.86 7.14
C GLU A 118 -6.30 6.25 8.62
N GLU A 119 -7.51 6.20 9.20
CA GLU A 119 -7.78 6.42 10.61
C GLU A 119 -7.08 5.39 11.52
N HIS A 120 -6.70 4.23 10.99
CA HIS A 120 -6.05 3.14 11.72
C HIS A 120 -4.53 3.08 11.56
N LEU A 121 -3.95 4.02 10.80
CA LEU A 121 -2.50 4.05 10.59
C LEU A 121 -1.74 4.20 11.93
N ALA A 122 -2.27 4.98 12.87
CA ALA A 122 -1.60 5.19 14.16
C ALA A 122 -1.50 3.89 14.98
N GLU A 123 -2.55 3.08 14.98
CA GLU A 123 -2.58 1.77 15.64
C GLU A 123 -1.62 0.79 14.98
N VAL A 124 -1.62 0.71 13.65
CA VAL A 124 -0.67 -0.15 12.90
C VAL A 124 0.77 0.26 13.21
N VAL A 125 1.08 1.56 13.21
CA VAL A 125 2.41 2.08 13.58
C VAL A 125 2.76 1.71 15.02
N ALA A 126 1.84 1.87 15.97
CA ALA A 126 2.08 1.52 17.37
C ALA A 126 2.41 0.02 17.54
N GLY A 127 1.76 -0.84 16.77
CA GLY A 127 2.05 -2.27 16.73
C GLY A 127 3.37 -2.63 16.06
N TYR A 128 3.63 -2.01 14.91
CA TYR A 128 4.84 -2.21 14.12
C TYR A 128 6.08 -1.71 14.87
N GLY A 129 5.98 -0.60 15.60
CA GLY A 129 7.08 -0.02 16.38
C GLY A 129 7.92 0.99 15.58
N ASP A 130 9.18 1.13 15.96
CA ASP A 130 10.08 2.15 15.40
C ASP A 130 10.40 1.93 13.91
N GLY A 131 10.86 2.99 13.24
CA GLY A 131 11.32 2.93 11.85
C GLY A 131 10.22 3.07 10.80
N VAL A 132 8.97 3.33 11.20
CA VAL A 132 7.90 3.68 10.25
C VAL A 132 7.97 5.17 9.89
N ASP A 133 8.14 5.46 8.61
CA ASP A 133 7.96 6.79 8.07
C ASP A 133 6.54 6.94 7.51
N THR A 134 5.68 7.61 8.29
CA THR A 134 4.28 7.81 7.91
C THR A 134 4.10 8.73 6.69
N GLY A 135 5.08 9.57 6.37
CA GLY A 135 5.07 10.38 5.14
C GLY A 135 5.23 9.49 3.91
N ILE A 136 6.12 8.51 3.99
CA ILE A 136 6.28 7.52 2.92
C ILE A 136 5.06 6.60 2.81
N VAL A 137 4.47 6.17 3.93
CA VAL A 137 3.23 5.36 3.89
C VAL A 137 2.12 6.11 3.14
N ARG A 138 1.94 7.41 3.42
CA ARG A 138 0.99 8.27 2.70
C ARG A 138 1.33 8.42 1.21
N ALA A 139 2.61 8.55 0.90
CA ALA A 139 3.06 8.62 -0.49
C ALA A 139 2.76 7.31 -1.24
N TRP A 140 2.92 6.15 -0.58
CA TRP A 140 2.54 4.85 -1.13
C TRP A 140 1.04 4.71 -1.37
N TRP A 141 0.16 5.28 -0.55
CA TRP A 141 -1.27 5.30 -0.85
C TRP A 141 -1.56 6.00 -2.19
N ALA A 142 -0.94 7.16 -2.44
CA ALA A 142 -1.09 7.87 -3.70
C ALA A 142 -0.53 7.08 -4.89
N VAL A 143 0.67 6.52 -4.75
CA VAL A 143 1.28 5.69 -5.80
C VAL A 143 0.45 4.44 -6.08
N ARG A 144 -0.05 3.75 -5.04
CA ARG A 144 -0.92 2.59 -5.19
C ARG A 144 -2.19 2.95 -5.97
N GLY A 145 -2.79 4.11 -5.69
CA GLY A 145 -3.94 4.61 -6.44
C GLY A 145 -3.64 4.78 -7.93
N LEU A 146 -2.51 5.39 -8.29
CA LEU A 146 -2.07 5.50 -9.68
C LEU A 146 -1.89 4.13 -10.35
N LEU A 147 -1.31 3.16 -9.65
CA LEU A 147 -1.07 1.84 -10.21
C LEU A 147 -2.36 1.00 -10.32
N ALA A 148 -3.38 1.28 -9.50
CA ALA A 148 -4.62 0.48 -9.43
C ALA A 148 -5.67 0.86 -10.47
N VAL A 149 -5.86 2.17 -10.69
CA VAL A 149 -7.11 2.71 -11.23
C VAL A 149 -7.44 2.12 -12.61
N ARG A 150 -6.45 2.00 -13.49
CA ARG A 150 -6.68 1.42 -14.83
C ARG A 150 -7.14 -0.03 -14.71
N TRP A 151 -6.46 -0.83 -13.90
CA TRP A 151 -6.82 -2.24 -13.70
C TRP A 151 -8.24 -2.38 -13.14
N LEU A 152 -8.61 -1.57 -12.13
CA LEU A 152 -9.95 -1.60 -11.55
C LEU A 152 -11.04 -1.34 -12.60
N VAL A 153 -10.86 -0.30 -13.41
CA VAL A 153 -11.80 0.05 -14.49
C VAL A 153 -11.88 -1.06 -15.53
N GLU A 154 -10.74 -1.61 -15.96
CA GLU A 154 -10.67 -2.70 -16.94
C GLU A 154 -11.38 -3.99 -16.46
N HIS A 155 -11.47 -4.19 -15.15
CA HIS A 155 -12.12 -5.35 -14.53
C HIS A 155 -13.52 -5.05 -13.95
N GLY A 156 -14.08 -3.87 -14.25
CA GLY A 156 -15.46 -3.52 -13.92
C GLY A 156 -15.68 -3.03 -12.49
N PHE A 157 -14.61 -2.68 -11.77
CA PHE A 157 -14.68 -2.02 -10.46
C PHE A 157 -14.72 -0.50 -10.63
N ASP A 158 -15.46 0.19 -9.76
CA ASP A 158 -15.51 1.65 -9.75
C ASP A 158 -14.46 2.23 -8.78
N PRO A 159 -13.35 2.81 -9.27
CA PRO A 159 -12.33 3.39 -8.40
C PRO A 159 -12.76 4.72 -7.74
N TYR A 160 -13.91 5.28 -8.14
CA TYR A 160 -14.51 6.48 -7.56
C TYR A 160 -15.54 6.16 -6.47
N ALA A 161 -15.80 4.88 -6.19
CA ALA A 161 -16.68 4.50 -5.09
C ALA A 161 -16.12 5.04 -3.75
N PRO A 162 -16.98 5.38 -2.78
CA PRO A 162 -16.53 5.98 -1.53
C PRO A 162 -15.48 5.16 -0.79
N GLY A 163 -14.32 5.76 -0.51
CA GLY A 163 -13.21 5.11 0.18
C GLY A 163 -12.30 4.24 -0.71
N CYS A 164 -12.53 4.22 -2.03
CA CYS A 164 -11.63 3.59 -3.00
C CYS A 164 -10.46 4.51 -3.39
N GLU A 165 -9.65 4.05 -4.33
CA GLU A 165 -8.34 4.58 -4.67
C GLU A 165 -8.34 6.06 -5.08
N VAL A 166 -9.41 6.55 -5.72
CA VAL A 166 -9.49 7.98 -6.07
C VAL A 166 -9.71 8.85 -4.85
N ASP A 167 -10.51 8.41 -3.88
CA ASP A 167 -10.71 9.17 -2.64
C ASP A 167 -9.43 9.22 -1.80
N VAL A 168 -8.72 8.09 -1.73
CA VAL A 168 -7.41 8.03 -1.07
C VAL A 168 -6.40 8.93 -1.78
N LEU A 169 -6.33 8.89 -3.12
CA LEU A 169 -5.44 9.76 -3.91
C LEU A 169 -5.74 11.26 -3.67
N ARG A 170 -7.01 11.62 -3.48
CA ARG A 170 -7.43 12.99 -3.13
C ARG A 170 -7.05 13.35 -1.68
N ALA A 171 -7.07 12.40 -0.77
CA ALA A 171 -6.80 12.59 0.66
C ALA A 171 -5.30 12.64 0.98
N ALA A 172 -4.48 11.87 0.28
CA ALA A 172 -3.02 11.80 0.46
C ALA A 172 -2.37 13.17 0.22
N ARG A 173 -2.07 13.88 1.30
CA ARG A 173 -1.35 15.17 1.34
C ARG A 173 0.03 14.97 1.92
#